data_AF-A0A942A0Y1-F1
#
_entry.id   AF-A0A942A0Y1-F1
#
_cell.length_a   1.000
_cell.length_b   1.000
_cell.length_c   1.000
_cell.angle_alpha   90.00
_cell.angle_beta   90.00
_cell.angle_gamma   90.00
#
_symmetry.space_group_name_H-M   'P 1'
#
loop_
_entity.id
_entity.type
_entity.pdbx_description
1 polymer ?
#
loop_
_entity_poly.entity_id
_entity_poly.type
_entity_poly.pdbx_seq_one_letter_code
_entity_poly.pdbx_strand_id
1 'polypeptide(L)'
;MADPTRADVLAVHDLLMETLAAANDAGADFGYGVALFPRPGRFDALVFGVVTRGGESTTLTYRMLQELMEQRVWVSGRVLATLRDAKAFGPPRATPTGLLDQPVLHLTFTCAIGPHPDDADRTMPFESTIFAGELKAPVLLLLRRRPAGWPV
;
A
#
# COMPACT_ATOMS: atom_id res chain seq x y z
N MET A 1 -29.10 -9.50 -2.44
CA MET A 1 -28.14 -9.55 -1.32
C MET A 1 -26.83 -9.03 -1.88
N ALA A 2 -26.39 -7.84 -1.47
CA ALA A 2 -25.16 -7.23 -2.01
C ALA A 2 -23.95 -8.05 -1.54
N ASP A 3 -22.98 -8.26 -2.43
CA ASP A 3 -21.70 -8.90 -2.08
C ASP A 3 -20.96 -7.99 -1.08
N PRO A 4 -20.73 -8.41 0.18
CA PRO A 4 -20.07 -7.59 1.19
C PRO A 4 -18.68 -7.14 0.72
N THR A 5 -17.99 -7.97 -0.06
CA THR A 5 -16.70 -7.63 -0.70
C THR A 5 -16.80 -6.38 -1.56
N ARG A 6 -17.93 -6.19 -2.27
CA ARG A 6 -18.11 -5.05 -3.18
C ARG A 6 -18.38 -3.76 -2.41
N ALA A 7 -19.15 -3.83 -1.32
CA ALA A 7 -19.40 -2.67 -0.47
C ALA A 7 -18.11 -2.20 0.22
N ASP A 8 -17.29 -3.15 0.69
CA ASP A 8 -16.00 -2.85 1.30
C ASP A 8 -15.04 -2.21 0.29
N VAL A 9 -14.97 -2.72 -0.95
CA VAL A 9 -14.15 -2.13 -2.01
C VAL A 9 -14.57 -0.71 -2.35
N LEU A 10 -15.87 -0.42 -2.40
CA LEU A 10 -16.38 0.94 -2.65
C LEU A 10 -16.00 1.89 -1.52
N ALA A 11 -16.18 1.49 -0.26
CA ALA A 11 -15.79 2.32 0.88
C ALA A 11 -14.28 2.60 0.90
N VAL A 12 -13.46 1.61 0.55
CA VAL A 12 -12.00 1.76 0.42
C VAL A 12 -11.64 2.70 -0.75
N HIS A 13 -12.34 2.62 -1.87
CA HIS A 13 -12.18 3.51 -3.01
C HIS A 13 -12.53 4.96 -2.65
N ASP A 14 -13.69 5.18 -2.02
CA ASP A 14 -14.15 6.51 -1.61
C ASP A 14 -13.13 7.14 -0.65
N LEU A 15 -12.65 6.39 0.35
CA LEU A 15 -11.61 6.84 1.26
C LEU A 15 -10.29 7.20 0.54
N LEU A 16 -9.89 6.42 -0.46
CA LEU A 16 -8.72 6.72 -1.28
C LEU A 16 -8.90 8.03 -2.05
N MET A 17 -10.08 8.23 -2.64
CA MET A 17 -10.41 9.43 -3.41
C MET A 17 -10.45 10.69 -2.53
N GLU A 18 -11.08 10.61 -1.37
CA GLU A 18 -11.10 11.68 -0.37
C GLU A 18 -9.68 12.05 0.07
N THR A 19 -8.85 11.05 0.35
CA THR A 19 -7.45 11.27 0.77
C THR A 19 -6.61 11.89 -0.33
N LEU A 20 -6.79 11.44 -1.58
CA LEU A 20 -6.10 11.99 -2.74
C LEU A 20 -6.52 13.46 -2.99
N ALA A 21 -7.82 13.76 -2.88
CA ALA A 21 -8.34 15.11 -3.03
C ALA A 21 -7.78 16.04 -1.94
N ALA A 22 -7.88 15.65 -0.66
CA ALA A 22 -7.39 16.44 0.45
C ALA A 22 -5.88 16.71 0.37
N ALA A 23 -5.10 15.72 -0.08
CA ALA A 23 -3.67 15.90 -0.28
C ALA A 23 -3.35 16.90 -1.39
N ASN A 24 -4.10 16.86 -2.50
CA ASN A 24 -3.90 17.79 -3.61
C ASN A 24 -4.39 19.21 -3.30
N ASP A 25 -5.48 19.34 -2.54
CA ASP A 25 -5.95 20.65 -2.04
C ASP A 25 -4.93 21.32 -1.11
N ALA A 26 -4.12 20.52 -0.39
CA ALA A 26 -3.00 21.00 0.41
C ALA A 26 -1.76 21.39 -0.43
N GLY A 27 -1.86 21.37 -1.77
CA GLY A 27 -0.79 21.74 -2.69
C GLY A 27 0.14 20.59 -3.07
N ALA A 28 -0.19 19.35 -2.71
CA ALA A 28 0.46 18.20 -3.33
C ALA A 28 -0.03 18.03 -4.78
N ASP A 29 0.79 17.41 -5.62
CA ASP A 29 0.46 17.12 -7.02
C ASP A 29 0.60 15.61 -7.24
N PHE A 30 -0.27 14.86 -6.57
CA PHE A 30 -0.37 13.41 -6.68
C PHE A 30 -1.29 13.05 -7.85
N GLY A 31 -0.73 12.41 -8.87
CA GLY A 31 -1.47 11.95 -10.05
C GLY A 31 -2.16 10.60 -9.87
N TYR A 32 -1.76 9.81 -8.87
CA TYR A 32 -2.23 8.43 -8.71
C TYR A 32 -2.34 8.01 -7.24
N GLY A 33 -3.18 7.02 -6.96
CA GLY A 33 -3.40 6.52 -5.62
C GLY A 33 -3.83 5.06 -5.63
N VAL A 34 -3.41 4.32 -4.62
CA VAL A 34 -3.80 2.92 -4.41
C VAL A 34 -4.07 2.66 -2.93
N ALA A 35 -5.04 1.82 -2.63
CA ALA A 35 -5.34 1.37 -1.28
C ALA A 35 -5.02 -0.12 -1.16
N LEU A 36 -4.25 -0.48 -0.13
CA LEU A 36 -3.99 -1.86 0.26
C LEU A 36 -4.92 -2.24 1.41
N PHE A 37 -5.63 -3.35 1.28
CA PHE A 37 -6.61 -3.79 2.28
C PHE A 37 -6.61 -5.32 2.41
N PRO A 38 -7.03 -5.89 3.55
CA PRO A 38 -7.18 -7.34 3.66
C PRO A 38 -8.32 -7.83 2.77
N ARG A 39 -8.07 -8.87 1.98
CA ARG A 39 -9.13 -9.58 1.25
C ARG A 39 -8.96 -11.11 1.36
N PRO A 40 -10.04 -11.89 1.23
CA PRO A 40 -9.94 -13.34 1.16
C PRO A 40 -9.12 -13.79 -0.06
N GLY A 41 -8.14 -14.66 0.19
CA GLY A 41 -7.34 -15.35 -0.82
C GLY A 41 -7.70 -16.82 -0.95
N ARG A 42 -6.78 -17.64 -1.47
CA ARG A 42 -6.94 -19.10 -1.52
C ARG A 42 -6.88 -19.68 -0.11
N PHE A 43 -7.69 -20.71 0.15
CA PHE A 43 -7.74 -21.41 1.44
C PHE A 43 -8.03 -20.48 2.63
N ASP A 44 -8.85 -19.44 2.41
CA ASP A 44 -9.22 -18.42 3.41
C ASP A 44 -8.05 -17.64 4.02
N ALA A 45 -6.85 -17.74 3.44
CA ALA A 45 -5.71 -16.92 3.82
C ALA A 45 -5.98 -15.46 3.42
N LEU A 46 -5.79 -14.51 4.35
CA LEU A 46 -5.91 -13.09 4.05
C LEU A 46 -4.71 -12.61 3.24
N VAL A 47 -5.00 -11.88 2.17
CA VAL A 47 -4.01 -11.35 1.21
C VAL A 47 -4.20 -9.86 1.03
N PHE A 48 -3.20 -9.19 0.46
CA PHE A 48 -3.34 -7.79 0.09
C PHE A 48 -4.22 -7.64 -1.16
N GLY A 49 -5.38 -7.05 -0.98
CA GLY A 49 -6.16 -6.46 -2.04
C GLY A 49 -5.60 -5.09 -2.41
N VAL A 50 -5.81 -4.71 -3.66
CA VAL A 50 -5.47 -3.41 -4.24
C VAL A 50 -6.74 -2.78 -4.77
N VAL A 51 -7.06 -1.56 -4.35
CA VAL A 51 -8.02 -0.68 -5.03
C VAL A 51 -7.25 0.48 -5.65
N THR A 52 -7.45 0.78 -6.92
CA THR A 52 -6.82 1.92 -7.61
C THR A 52 -7.75 3.12 -7.63
N ARG A 53 -7.19 4.30 -7.95
CA ARG A 53 -7.96 5.53 -8.21
C ARG A 53 -9.05 5.32 -9.27
N GLY A 54 -8.81 4.51 -10.31
CA GLY A 54 -9.78 4.19 -11.36
C GLY A 54 -10.96 3.32 -10.91
N GLY A 55 -10.89 2.76 -9.70
CA GLY A 55 -11.92 1.88 -9.13
C GLY A 55 -11.67 0.39 -9.36
N GLU A 56 -10.57 0.03 -10.03
CA GLU A 56 -10.17 -1.36 -10.21
C GLU A 56 -9.77 -2.01 -8.89
N SER A 57 -10.23 -3.25 -8.71
CA SER A 57 -9.92 -4.06 -7.54
C SER A 57 -9.22 -5.36 -7.95
N THR A 58 -8.02 -5.59 -7.42
CA THR A 58 -7.21 -6.78 -7.73
C THR A 58 -6.44 -7.29 -6.50
N THR A 59 -5.68 -8.36 -6.63
CA THR A 59 -4.76 -8.84 -5.60
C THR A 59 -3.37 -8.28 -5.89
N LEU A 60 -2.67 -7.84 -4.85
CA LEU A 60 -1.28 -7.38 -4.99
C LEU A 60 -0.42 -8.54 -5.48
N THR A 61 0.30 -8.33 -6.58
CA THR A 61 1.25 -9.30 -7.13
C THR A 61 2.68 -8.89 -6.79
N TYR A 62 3.63 -9.84 -6.90
CA TYR A 62 5.06 -9.54 -6.73
C TYR A 62 5.57 -8.50 -7.71
N ARG A 63 5.12 -8.57 -8.97
CA ARG A 63 5.48 -7.58 -9.99
C ARG A 63 5.02 -6.17 -9.59
N MET A 64 3.78 -6.05 -9.15
CA MET A 64 3.23 -4.78 -8.67
C MET A 64 4.00 -4.25 -7.45
N LEU A 65 4.36 -5.14 -6.51
CA LEU A 65 5.19 -4.77 -5.36
C LEU A 65 6.58 -4.28 -5.81
N GLN A 66 7.24 -4.96 -6.75
CA GLN A 66 8.54 -4.54 -7.29
C GLN A 66 8.49 -3.13 -7.90
N GLU A 67 7.48 -2.85 -8.72
CA GLU A 67 7.28 -1.52 -9.34
C GLU A 67 7.03 -0.41 -8.29
N LEU A 68 6.46 -0.77 -7.15
CA LEU A 68 6.28 0.11 -5.99
C LEU A 68 7.57 0.30 -5.18
N MET A 69 8.40 -0.75 -5.05
CA MET A 69 9.69 -0.70 -4.35
C MET A 69 10.69 0.23 -5.04
N GLU A 70 10.53 0.45 -6.36
CA GLU A 70 11.34 1.38 -7.15
C GLU A 70 10.99 2.86 -6.89
N GLN A 71 9.94 3.13 -6.11
CA GLN A 71 9.40 4.48 -5.93
C GLN A 71 9.30 4.86 -4.45
N ARG A 72 9.40 6.17 -4.20
CA ARG A 72 8.96 6.72 -2.91
C ARG A 72 7.45 6.91 -2.97
N VAL A 73 6.75 6.46 -1.93
CA VAL A 73 5.28 6.55 -1.81
C VAL A 73 4.90 7.44 -0.65
N TRP A 74 3.74 8.08 -0.73
CA TRP A 74 3.18 8.87 0.35
C TRP A 74 2.03 8.14 1.02
N VAL A 75 2.22 7.73 2.27
CA VAL A 75 1.21 7.06 3.06
C VAL A 75 0.20 8.09 3.56
N SER A 76 -1.05 7.92 3.17
CA SER A 76 -2.18 8.82 3.46
C SER A 76 -1.89 10.30 3.14
N GLY A 77 -1.03 10.56 2.14
CA GLY A 77 -0.59 11.90 1.76
C GLY A 77 0.28 12.64 2.79
N ARG A 78 0.73 11.98 3.86
CA ARG A 78 1.41 12.62 5.00
C ARG A 78 2.81 12.10 5.26
N VAL A 79 3.03 10.79 5.10
CA VAL A 79 4.29 10.15 5.47
C VAL A 79 4.98 9.63 4.22
N LEU A 80 6.18 10.13 3.93
CA LEU A 80 7.01 9.57 2.88
C LEU A 80 7.51 8.18 3.30
N ALA A 81 7.46 7.21 2.41
CA ALA A 81 7.87 5.84 2.70
C ALA A 81 8.52 5.16 1.49
N THR A 82 9.25 4.09 1.79
CA THR A 82 9.77 3.15 0.79
C THR A 82 9.23 1.75 1.09
N LEU A 83 9.13 0.94 0.06
CA LEU A 83 8.55 -0.40 0.16
C LEU A 83 9.64 -1.45 -0.04
N ARG A 84 9.54 -2.58 0.65
CA ARG A 84 10.44 -3.73 0.49
C ARG A 84 9.65 -5.04 0.57
N ASP A 85 10.24 -6.13 0.09
CA ASP A 85 9.71 -7.47 0.31
C ASP A 85 10.08 -7.97 1.71
N ALA A 86 9.08 -8.35 2.49
CA ALA A 86 9.27 -8.86 3.86
C ALA A 86 10.00 -10.18 3.95
N LYS A 87 9.94 -11.00 2.89
CA LYS A 87 10.63 -12.30 2.88
C LYS A 87 12.15 -12.15 3.01
N ALA A 88 12.70 -10.95 2.77
CA ALA A 88 14.14 -10.69 2.81
C ALA A 88 14.67 -10.14 4.15
N PHE A 89 13.83 -9.71 5.11
CA PHE A 89 14.30 -8.90 6.27
C PHE A 89 13.76 -9.31 7.66
N GLY A 90 12.78 -10.21 7.76
CA GLY A 90 12.24 -10.63 9.07
C GLY A 90 13.02 -11.78 9.73
N PRO A 91 12.94 -11.96 11.07
CA PRO A 91 13.27 -13.26 11.66
C PRO A 91 12.45 -14.32 10.93
N PRO A 92 12.98 -15.53 10.70
CA PRO A 92 12.28 -16.58 9.95
C PRO A 92 10.97 -16.94 10.65
N ARG A 93 9.89 -16.24 10.28
CA ARG A 93 8.53 -16.57 10.69
C ARG A 93 8.07 -17.68 9.75
N ALA A 94 7.52 -18.75 10.33
CA ALA A 94 6.88 -19.79 9.55
C ALA A 94 5.84 -19.14 8.64
N THR A 95 6.09 -19.19 7.32
CA THR A 95 5.14 -18.69 6.33
C THR A 95 3.91 -19.59 6.42
N PRO A 96 2.71 -19.06 6.72
CA PRO A 96 1.49 -19.84 6.70
C PRO A 96 1.37 -20.61 5.37
N THR A 97 0.97 -21.87 5.43
CA THR A 97 1.03 -22.83 4.30
C THR A 97 0.28 -22.37 3.04
N GLY A 98 -0.62 -21.39 3.15
CA GLY A 98 -1.34 -20.76 2.04
C GLY A 98 -0.67 -19.54 1.38
N LEU A 99 0.47 -19.05 1.90
CA LEU A 99 1.16 -17.84 1.44
C LEU A 99 2.38 -18.10 0.53
N LEU A 100 2.64 -19.35 0.15
CA LEU A 100 3.82 -19.73 -0.64
C LEU A 100 3.93 -18.95 -1.97
N ASP A 101 2.79 -18.59 -2.58
CA ASP A 101 2.74 -17.88 -3.87
C ASP A 101 2.31 -16.40 -3.78
N GLN A 102 2.22 -15.82 -2.58
CA GLN A 102 1.64 -14.48 -2.39
C GLN A 102 2.60 -13.50 -1.69
N PRO A 103 2.59 -12.22 -2.08
CA PRO A 103 3.51 -11.24 -1.53
C PRO A 103 3.22 -10.94 -0.06
N VAL A 104 4.29 -10.82 0.73
CA VAL A 104 4.24 -10.32 2.10
C VAL A 104 4.86 -8.93 2.09
N LEU A 105 4.11 -7.93 2.55
CA LEU A 105 4.49 -6.52 2.48
C LEU A 105 5.41 -6.15 3.64
N HIS A 106 6.61 -5.64 3.35
CA HIS A 106 7.42 -4.95 4.36
C HIS A 106 7.46 -3.47 4.06
N LEU A 107 7.00 -2.69 5.03
CA LEU A 107 6.96 -1.25 4.93
C LEU A 107 8.14 -0.67 5.70
N THR A 108 9.13 -0.17 4.97
CA THR A 108 10.18 0.64 5.56
C THR A 108 9.76 2.10 5.46
N PHE A 109 9.22 2.63 6.56
CA PHE A 109 8.84 4.03 6.63
C PHE A 109 10.10 4.85 6.94
N THR A 110 10.42 5.81 6.08
CA THR A 110 11.35 6.87 6.46
C THR A 110 10.50 8.08 6.77
N CYS A 111 10.13 8.26 8.03
CA CYS A 111 9.41 9.45 8.47
C CYS A 111 10.33 10.67 8.30
N ALA A 112 10.36 11.24 7.09
CA ALA A 112 11.02 12.50 6.85
C ALA A 112 10.25 13.59 7.61
N ILE A 113 10.81 14.08 8.72
CA ILE A 113 10.28 15.22 9.45
C ILE A 113 10.79 16.48 8.76
N GLY A 114 10.11 16.89 7.68
CA GLY A 114 10.45 18.10 6.93
C GLY A 114 9.69 18.23 5.60
N PRO A 115 9.50 19.46 5.08
CA PRO A 115 8.81 19.70 3.81
C PRO A 115 9.66 19.36 2.57
N HIS A 116 10.97 19.12 2.72
CA HIS A 116 11.89 18.88 1.61
C HIS A 116 12.40 17.43 1.57
N PRO A 117 12.57 16.84 0.36
CA PRO A 117 13.16 15.50 0.20
C PRO A 117 14.62 15.39 0.70
N ASP A 118 15.31 16.53 0.88
CA ASP A 118 16.65 16.63 1.45
C ASP A 118 16.66 16.50 2.99
N ASP A 119 15.50 16.60 3.65
CA ASP A 119 15.36 16.39 5.10
C ASP A 119 15.41 14.90 5.49
N ALA A 120 15.39 13.99 4.51
CA ALA A 120 15.44 12.54 4.72
C ALA A 120 16.73 12.09 5.41
N ASP A 121 17.88 12.74 5.12
CA ASP A 121 19.19 12.41 5.68
C ASP A 121 19.31 12.73 7.18
N ARG A 122 18.34 13.48 7.73
CA ARG A 122 18.28 13.89 9.14
C ARG A 122 17.28 13.08 9.96
N THR A 123 16.69 12.03 9.38
CA THR A 123 15.58 11.28 9.99
C THR A 123 15.91 9.80 10.17
N MET A 124 15.52 9.24 11.31
CA MET A 124 15.72 7.83 11.61
C MET A 124 14.59 7.01 10.97
N PRO A 125 14.90 6.00 10.12
CA PRO A 125 13.87 5.17 9.52
C PRO A 125 13.18 4.29 10.57
N PHE A 126 11.87 4.15 10.46
CA PHE A 126 11.06 3.18 11.21
C PHE A 126 10.70 2.03 10.28
N GLU A 127 11.12 0.82 10.64
CA GLU A 127 10.83 -0.38 9.86
C GLU A 127 9.65 -1.13 10.48
N SER A 128 8.70 -1.56 9.64
CA SER A 128 7.58 -2.41 10.07
C SER A 128 7.24 -3.45 9.02
N THR A 129 7.07 -4.69 9.45
CA THR A 129 6.50 -5.73 8.57
C THR A 129 5.00 -5.76 8.78
N ILE A 130 4.23 -5.67 7.70
CA ILE A 130 2.76 -5.75 7.77
C ILE A 130 2.29 -7.01 7.06
N PHE A 131 1.50 -7.81 7.75
CA PHE A 131 0.79 -8.92 7.13
C PHE A 131 -0.64 -8.48 6.80
N ALA A 132 -1.21 -8.98 5.69
CA ALA A 132 -2.57 -8.61 5.31
C ALA A 132 -3.58 -8.89 6.43
N GLY A 133 -3.44 -10.03 7.13
CA GLY A 133 -4.31 -10.38 8.26
C GLY A 133 -4.16 -9.50 9.51
N GLU A 134 -3.15 -8.64 9.58
CA GLU A 134 -2.95 -7.69 10.68
C GLU A 134 -3.53 -6.30 10.38
N LEU A 135 -3.95 -6.03 9.13
CA LEU A 135 -4.55 -4.76 8.75
C LEU A 135 -5.95 -4.61 9.36
N LYS A 136 -6.10 -3.62 10.24
CA LYS A 136 -7.40 -3.18 10.76
C LYS A 136 -8.04 -2.06 9.93
N ALA A 137 -7.26 -1.43 9.07
CA ALA A 137 -7.67 -0.36 8.17
C ALA A 137 -6.82 -0.41 6.89
N PRO A 138 -7.31 0.16 5.77
CA PRO A 138 -6.55 0.22 4.53
C PRO A 138 -5.31 1.10 4.66
N VAL A 139 -4.23 0.71 3.98
CA VAL A 139 -3.05 1.55 3.78
C VAL A 139 -3.20 2.28 2.46
N LEU A 140 -3.28 3.61 2.52
CA LEU A 140 -3.44 4.45 1.34
C LEU A 140 -2.07 4.92 0.87
N LEU A 141 -1.70 4.61 -0.36
CA LEU A 141 -0.44 5.00 -0.97
C LEU A 141 -0.73 5.98 -2.11
N LEU A 142 -0.23 7.20 -1.98
CA LEU A 142 -0.34 8.24 -3.00
C LEU A 142 0.99 8.35 -3.77
N LEU A 143 0.89 8.50 -5.08
CA LEU A 143 2.01 8.56 -6.00
C LEU A 143 1.87 9.75 -6.94
N ARG A 144 3.01 10.35 -7.31
CA ARG A 144 3.04 11.43 -8.31
C ARG A 144 2.64 10.94 -9.70
N ARG A 145 3.02 9.70 -10.03
CA ARG A 145 2.73 9.06 -11.32
C ARG A 145 2.26 7.63 -11.07
N ARG A 146 1.45 7.12 -11.98
CA ARG A 146 1.05 5.71 -11.98
C ARG A 146 2.27 4.83 -12.31
N PRO A 147 2.59 3.80 -11.51
CA PRO A 147 3.62 2.83 -11.89
C PRO A 147 3.23 2.09 -13.18
N ALA A 148 4.20 1.76 -14.02
CA ALA A 148 3.95 0.90 -15.18
C ALA A 148 3.43 -0.46 -14.68
N GLY A 149 2.52 -1.14 -15.39
CA GLY A 149 2.00 -2.45 -14.97
C GLY A 149 0.82 -2.45 -13.99
N TRP A 150 0.49 -1.28 -13.41
CA TRP A 150 -0.67 -1.14 -12.54
C TRP A 150 -1.98 -0.91 -13.33
N PRO A 151 -3.13 -1.33 -12.79
CA PRO A 151 -4.45 -0.98 -13.32
C PRO A 151 -4.64 0.55 -13.42
N VAL A 152 -5.67 1.01 -14.14
CA VAL A 152 -5.91 2.45 -14.35
C VAL A 152 -6.50 3.10 -13.09
#